data_AF-A0A9P6H944-F1
#
_entry.id   AF-A0A9P6H944-F1
#
_cell.length_a   1.000
_cell.length_b   1.000
_cell.length_c   1.000
_cell.angle_alpha   90.00
_cell.angle_beta   90.00
_cell.angle_gamma   90.00
#
_symmetry.space_group_name_H-M   'P 1'
#
loop_
_entity.id
_entity.type
_entity.pdbx_description
1 polymer ?
#
loop_
_entity_poly.entity_id
_entity_poly.type
_entity_poly.pdbx_seq_one_letter_code
_entity_poly.pdbx_strand_id
1 'polypeptide(L)' 'EARKSRKEYNSHATREALTNAVKLAFNQNTPRDFQLDVAEALILGLDATVVAGTGSGKTLPWAMPLLLD' A
#
# COMPACT_ATOMS: atom_id res chain seq x y z
N GLU A 1 14.97 -14.31 2.88
CA GLU A 1 15.62 -13.79 1.66
C GLU A 1 15.48 -12.28 1.63
N ALA A 2 16.54 -11.50 1.87
CA ALA A 2 16.49 -10.04 1.89
C ALA A 2 16.90 -9.49 0.51
N ARG A 3 15.99 -8.81 -0.19
CA ARG A 3 16.19 -8.37 -1.58
C ARG A 3 17.10 -7.14 -1.66
N LYS A 4 18.11 -7.28 -2.52
CA LYS A 4 19.18 -6.35 -2.94
C LYS A 4 18.76 -4.87 -3.07
N SER A 5 19.60 -4.00 -2.52
CA SER A 5 19.84 -2.58 -2.86
C SER A 5 18.73 -1.88 -3.67
N ARG A 6 17.65 -1.47 -3.02
CA ARG A 6 16.80 -0.42 -3.61
C ARG A 6 17.56 0.89 -3.52
N LYS A 7 17.49 1.72 -4.58
CA LYS A 7 17.66 3.17 -4.46
C LYS A 7 17.02 3.61 -3.14
N GLU A 8 17.70 4.47 -2.38
CA GLU A 8 17.27 4.97 -1.07
C GLU A 8 15.73 5.06 -1.02
N TYR A 9 15.11 4.12 -0.31
CA TYR A 9 13.67 3.95 -0.37
C TYR A 9 13.02 5.21 0.22
N ASN A 10 12.04 5.75 -0.50
CA ASN A 10 11.32 6.95 -0.09
C ASN A 10 9.87 6.61 0.20
N SER A 11 9.51 6.61 1.48
CA SER A 11 8.15 6.31 1.94
C SER A 11 7.15 7.32 1.41
N HIS A 12 7.45 8.62 1.47
CA HIS A 12 6.56 9.67 0.98
C HIS A 12 6.19 9.47 -0.50
N ALA A 13 7.20 9.29 -1.36
CA ALA A 13 7.00 9.06 -2.78
C ALA A 13 6.20 7.77 -3.06
N THR A 14 6.45 6.72 -2.29
CA THR A 14 5.74 5.43 -2.41
C THR A 14 4.27 5.58 -2.04
N ARG A 15 3.97 6.25 -0.91
CA ARG A 15 2.61 6.48 -0.42
C ARG A 15 1.84 7.43 -1.33
N GLU A 16 2.51 8.42 -1.91
CA GLU A 16 1.93 9.31 -2.92
C GLU A 16 1.54 8.55 -4.18
N ALA A 17 2.44 7.71 -4.70
CA ALA A 17 2.15 6.85 -5.86
C ALA A 17 0.96 5.90 -5.59
N LEU A 18 0.96 5.23 -4.43
CA LEU A 18 -0.16 4.38 -3.99
C LEU A 18 -1.47 5.14 -3.90
N THR A 19 -1.45 6.34 -3.32
CA THR A 19 -2.63 7.20 -3.19
C THR A 19 -3.18 7.58 -4.56
N ASN A 20 -2.31 7.98 -5.48
CA ASN A 20 -2.71 8.36 -6.83
C ASN A 20 -3.28 7.17 -7.61
N ALA A 21 -2.66 5.99 -7.49
CA ALA A 21 -3.13 4.77 -8.12
C ALA A 21 -4.51 4.35 -7.60
N VAL A 22 -4.74 4.41 -6.28
CA VAL A 22 -6.05 4.13 -5.68
C VAL A 22 -7.10 5.15 -6.14
N LYS A 23 -6.76 6.44 -6.16
CA LYS A 23 -7.67 7.48 -6.65
C LYS A 23 -8.07 7.24 -8.10
N LEU A 24 -7.13 6.82 -8.94
CA LEU A 24 -7.41 6.51 -10.34
C LEU A 24 -8.30 5.27 -10.50
N ALA A 25 -8.02 4.21 -9.75
CA ALA A 25 -8.74 2.94 -9.84
C ALA A 25 -10.12 2.94 -9.17
N PHE A 26 -10.33 3.77 -8.14
CA PHE A 26 -11.51 3.71 -7.27
C PHE A 26 -12.22 5.06 -7.10
N ASN A 27 -12.54 5.73 -8.20
CA ASN A 27 -13.37 6.94 -8.23
C ASN A 27 -12.89 8.06 -7.29
N GLN A 28 -11.59 8.35 -7.31
CA GLN A 28 -10.93 9.38 -6.49
C GLN A 28 -11.02 9.15 -4.97
N ASN A 29 -11.35 7.93 -4.53
CA ASN A 29 -11.29 7.62 -3.10
C ASN A 29 -9.85 7.69 -2.59
N THR A 30 -9.68 8.30 -1.42
CA THR A 30 -8.38 8.38 -0.75
C THR A 30 -8.24 7.18 0.19
N PRO A 31 -7.14 6.41 0.09
CA PRO A 31 -6.89 5.31 1.01
C PRO A 31 -6.69 5.83 2.44
N ARG A 32 -7.06 5.00 3.42
CA ARG A 32 -6.83 5.26 4.85
C ARG A 32 -5.38 4.97 5.21
N ASP A 33 -4.88 5.59 6.27
CA ASP A 33 -3.48 5.45 6.70
C ASP A 33 -3.05 3.99 6.90
N PHE A 34 -3.86 3.19 7.62
CA PHE A 34 -3.52 1.77 7.84
C PHE A 34 -3.47 0.96 6.53
N GLN A 35 -4.19 1.39 5.49
CA GLN A 35 -4.15 0.71 4.19
C GLN A 35 -2.83 1.03 3.47
N LEU A 36 -2.36 2.28 3.57
CA LEU A 36 -1.06 2.68 3.05
C LEU A 36 0.07 1.97 3.80
N ASP A 37 -0.01 1.86 5.14
CA ASP A 37 1.00 1.20 5.97
C ASP A 37 1.19 -0.27 5.56
N VAL A 38 0.09 -0.99 5.35
CA VAL A 38 0.12 -2.40 4.96
C VAL A 38 0.59 -2.57 3.52
N ALA A 39 0.09 -1.76 2.59
CA ALA A 39 0.52 -1.82 1.20
C ALA A 39 2.03 -1.53 1.05
N GLU A 40 2.53 -0.57 1.80
CA GLU A 40 3.95 -0.21 1.83
C GLU A 40 4.81 -1.33 2.45
N ALA A 41 4.35 -1.97 3.53
CA ALA A 41 5.00 -3.15 4.10
C ALA A 41 5.12 -4.28 3.06
N LEU A 42 4.06 -4.54 2.28
CA LEU A 42 4.07 -5.54 1.21
C LEU A 42 5.07 -5.19 0.10
N ILE A 43 5.16 -3.92 -0.33
CA ILE A 43 6.15 -3.45 -1.33
C ILE A 43 7.59 -3.66 -0.83
N LEU A 44 7.83 -3.43 0.46
CA LEU A 44 9.11 -3.64 1.10
C LEU A 44 9.46 -5.13 1.27
N GLY A 45 8.48 -6.03 1.09
CA GLY A 45 8.64 -7.47 1.29
C GLY A 45 8.60 -7.88 2.77
N LEU A 46 7.89 -7.10 3.59
CA LEU A 46 7.65 -7.39 5.01
C LEU A 46 6.33 -8.15 5.18
N ASP A 47 6.25 -8.95 6.22
CA ASP A 47 5.00 -9.59 6.63
C ASP A 47 4.11 -8.59 7.40
N ALA A 48 2.80 -8.61 7.14
CA ALA A 48 1.83 -7.73 7.79
C ALA A 48 0.60 -8.50 8.29
N THR A 49 0.16 -8.18 9.51
CA THR A 49 -1.09 -8.67 10.11
C THR A 49 -1.99 -7.49 10.43
N VAL A 50 -3.26 -7.53 10.01
CA VAL A 50 -4.24 -6.46 10.26
C VAL A 50 -5.44 -7.02 10.99
N VAL A 51 -5.80 -6.38 12.11
CA VAL A 51 -7.04 -6.65 12.84
C VAL A 51 -7.99 -5.48 12.61
N ALA A 52 -9.04 -5.69 11.82
CA ALA A 52 -10.03 -4.66 11.53
C ALA A 52 -11.44 -5.25 11.32
N GLY A 53 -12.45 -4.49 11.75
CA GLY A 53 -13.86 -4.88 11.63
C GLY A 53 -14.33 -5.12 10.19
N THR A 54 -15.53 -5.66 10.04
CA THR A 54 -16.17 -5.82 8.72
C THR A 54 -16.46 -4.45 8.08
N GLY A 55 -16.27 -4.34 6.77
CA GLY A 55 -16.47 -3.08 6.04
C GLY A 55 -15.39 -2.02 6.25
N SER A 56 -14.34 -2.30 7.03
CA SER A 56 -13.23 -1.36 7.26
C SER A 56 -12.39 -1.05 6.02
N GLY A 57 -12.55 -1.83 4.95
CA GLY A 57 -11.73 -1.74 3.75
C GLY A 57 -10.42 -2.53 3.85
N LYS A 58 -10.33 -3.54 4.73
CA LYS A 58 -9.14 -4.38 4.87
C LYS A 58 -8.72 -5.11 3.59
N THR A 59 -9.57 -5.30 2.59
CA THR A 59 -9.13 -5.95 1.33
C THR A 59 -8.20 -5.07 0.49
N LEU A 60 -8.48 -3.76 0.43
CA LEU A 60 -7.76 -2.80 -0.43
C LEU A 60 -6.21 -2.82 -0.28
N PRO A 61 -5.63 -2.81 0.94
CA PRO A 61 -4.17 -2.78 1.10
C PRO A 61 -3.40 -3.91 0.42
N TRP A 62 -4.01 -5.10 0.25
CA TRP A 62 -3.37 -6.22 -0.45
C TRP A 62 -3.44 -6.11 -1.98
N ALA A 63 -4.41 -5.34 -2.51
CA ALA A 63 -4.52 -5.06 -3.94
C ALA A 63 -3.67 -3.87 -4.36
N MET A 64 -3.43 -2.91 -3.46
CA MET A 64 -2.73 -1.66 -3.71
C MET A 64 -1.35 -1.81 -4.40
N PRO A 65 -0.45 -2.74 -3.97
CA PRO A 65 0.84 -2.93 -4.65
C PRO A 65 0.72 -3.29 -6.14
N LEU A 66 -0.35 -3.99 -6.52
CA LEU A 66 -0.61 -4.42 -7.90
C LEU A 66 -1.04 -3.26 -8.81
N LEU A 67 -1.36 -2.09 -8.25
CA LEU A 67 -1.74 -0.90 -9.01
C LEU A 67 -0.53 -0.04 -9.43
N LEU A 68 0.68 -0.41 -8.99
CA LEU A 68 1.93 0.29 -9.29
C LEU A 68 2.77 -0.38 -10.40
N ASP A 69 2.30 -1.50 -10.95
CA ASP A 69 2.95 -2.23 -12.06
C ASP A 69 2.87 -1.47 -13.40
#